data_AF-A0A9D9F1L2-F1
#
_entry.id   AF-A0A9D9F1L2-F1
#
_cell.length_a   1.000
_cell.length_b   1.000
_cell.length_c   1.000
_cell.angle_alpha   90.00
_cell.angle_beta   90.00
_cell.angle_gamma   90.00
#
_symmetry.space_group_name_H-M   'P 1'
#
loop_
_entity.id
_entity.type
_entity.pdbx_description
1 polymer ?
#
loop_
_entity_poly.entity_id
_entity_poly.type
_entity_poly.pdbx_seq_one_letter_code
_entity_poly.pdbx_strand_id
1 'polypeptide(L)'
;MFAVLRTGPLFDVKSRLVFRSGQWLVRTREIAELGPYPSRLQAIEALYRHVAICSGKLNDAEPEVAREFVGHSVTQCTSSDCGMCADMLSVVPQ
;
A
#
# COMPACT_ATOMS: atom_id res chain seq x y z
N MET A 1 5.62 -15.31 -4.90
CA MET A 1 4.23 -15.71 -4.60
C MET A 1 3.23 -14.56 -4.74
N PHE A 2 3.59 -13.29 -4.48
CA PHE A 2 2.63 -12.15 -4.53
C PHE A 2 2.57 -11.37 -5.86
N ALA A 3 3.18 -11.87 -6.93
CA ALA A 3 3.26 -11.15 -8.20
C ALA A 3 1.88 -10.81 -8.80
N VAL A 4 0.85 -11.64 -8.53
CA VAL A 4 -0.54 -11.42 -8.96
C VAL A 4 -1.18 -10.20 -8.27
N LEU A 5 -0.71 -9.85 -7.07
CA LEU A 5 -1.21 -8.73 -6.26
C LEU A 5 -0.44 -7.43 -6.49
N ARG A 6 0.49 -7.39 -7.45
CA ARG A 6 1.16 -6.14 -7.84
C ARG A 6 0.12 -5.17 -8.34
N THR A 7 -0.01 -4.03 -7.66
CA THR A 7 -0.96 -2.99 -8.08
C THR A 7 -0.51 -2.26 -9.34
N GLY A 8 0.75 -2.43 -9.77
CA GLY A 8 1.36 -1.62 -10.81
C GLY A 8 1.83 -0.29 -10.23
N PRO A 9 2.34 0.64 -11.06
CA PRO A 9 2.81 1.93 -10.57
C PRO A 9 1.66 2.68 -9.88
N LEU A 10 1.91 3.11 -8.64
CA LEU A 10 1.01 4.05 -7.98
C LEU A 10 1.18 5.42 -8.66
N PHE A 11 0.18 5.81 -9.44
CA PHE A 11 0.18 7.14 -10.06
C PHE A 11 0.00 8.22 -9.00
N ASP A 12 0.73 9.33 -9.20
CA ASP A 12 0.56 10.55 -8.41
C ASP A 12 0.76 10.39 -6.89
N VAL A 13 1.60 9.43 -6.44
CA VAL A 13 1.82 9.18 -5.00
C VAL A 13 2.11 10.45 -4.21
N LYS A 14 2.97 11.35 -4.75
CA LYS A 14 3.34 12.59 -4.06
C LYS A 14 2.14 13.52 -3.81
N SER A 15 1.18 13.61 -4.73
CA SER A 15 -0.02 14.45 -4.54
C SER A 15 -1.11 13.75 -3.71
N ARG A 16 -1.06 12.42 -3.65
CA ARG A 16 -1.98 11.60 -2.85
C ARG A 16 -1.57 11.49 -1.38
N LEU A 17 -0.31 11.75 -1.04
CA LEU A 17 0.15 11.82 0.35
C LEU A 17 0.02 13.25 0.87
N VAL A 18 -0.73 13.44 1.95
CA VAL A 18 -0.95 14.74 2.58
C VAL A 18 -0.41 14.71 4.00
N PHE A 19 0.47 15.65 4.35
CA PHE A 19 0.93 15.82 5.72
C PHE A 19 0.19 16.99 6.37
N ARG A 20 -0.58 16.72 7.43
CA ARG A 20 -1.36 17.73 8.14
C ARG A 20 -1.31 17.43 9.64
N SER A 21 -1.09 18.46 10.46
CA SER A 21 -1.10 18.37 11.92
C SER A 21 -0.19 17.26 12.49
N GLY A 22 0.98 17.04 11.89
CA GLY A 22 1.93 16.01 12.33
C GLY A 22 1.59 14.58 11.89
N GLN A 23 0.56 14.39 11.07
CA GLN A 23 0.09 13.08 10.62
C GLN A 23 0.07 12.98 9.10
N TRP A 24 0.26 11.77 8.59
CA TRP A 24 0.13 11.46 7.16
C TRP A 24 -1.28 10.99 6.85
N LEU A 25 -1.85 11.51 5.77
CA LEU A 25 -3.14 11.16 5.22
C LEU A 25 -2.94 10.74 3.77
N VAL A 26 -3.84 9.90 3.28
CA VAL A 26 -3.83 9.37 1.92
C VAL A 26 -5.12 9.77 1.22
N ARG A 27 -4.99 10.45 0.09
CA ARG A 27 -6.10 10.73 -0.83
C ARG A 27 -6.28 9.55 -1.77
N THR A 28 -7.40 8.87 -1.66
CA THR A 28 -7.80 7.85 -2.63
C THR A 28 -8.89 8.39 -3.57
N ARG A 29 -9.32 7.63 -4.58
CA ARG A 29 -10.43 8.09 -5.44
C ARG A 29 -11.76 7.99 -4.69
N GLU A 30 -11.82 7.03 -3.78
CA GLU A 30 -12.99 6.62 -3.03
C GLU A 30 -13.06 7.33 -1.66
N ILE A 31 -11.91 7.68 -1.08
CA ILE A 31 -11.78 8.25 0.26
C ILE A 31 -10.91 9.50 0.18
N ALA A 32 -11.48 10.65 0.53
CA ALA A 32 -10.79 11.93 0.45
C ALA A 32 -9.60 12.03 1.43
N GLU A 33 -9.73 11.47 2.63
CA GLU A 33 -8.68 11.50 3.66
C GLU A 33 -8.66 10.15 4.41
N LEU A 34 -7.90 9.18 3.89
CA LEU A 34 -7.65 7.90 4.54
C LEU A 34 -6.47 8.03 5.52
N GLY A 35 -6.63 7.55 6.75
CA GLY A 35 -5.64 7.66 7.82
C GLY A 35 -6.30 8.02 9.16
N PRO A 36 -5.57 8.64 10.11
CA PRO A 36 -4.20 9.12 10.00
C PRO A 36 -3.12 8.03 10.14
N TYR A 37 -1.96 8.26 9.52
CA TYR A 37 -0.79 7.38 9.57
C TYR A 37 0.40 8.05 10.26
N PRO A 38 1.18 7.32 11.10
CA PRO A 38 2.29 7.88 11.85
C PRO A 38 3.50 8.26 10.98
N SER A 39 3.68 7.60 9.83
CA SER A 39 4.84 7.80 8.96
C SER A 39 4.45 7.80 7.49
N ARG A 40 5.27 8.46 6.66
CA ARG A 40 5.10 8.49 5.21
C ARG A 40 5.04 7.08 4.63
N LEU A 41 5.87 6.17 5.15
CA LEU A 41 5.93 4.78 4.70
C LEU A 41 4.63 4.03 4.99
N GLN A 42 4.02 4.22 6.17
CA GLN A 42 2.72 3.61 6.49
C GLN A 42 1.59 4.18 5.61
N ALA A 43 1.64 5.47 5.28
CA ALA A 43 0.69 6.07 4.35
C ALA A 43 0.83 5.50 2.92
N ILE A 44 2.07 5.27 2.47
CA ILE A 44 2.35 4.61 1.19
C ILE A 44 1.82 3.18 1.20
N GLU A 45 2.09 2.41 2.26
CA GLU A 45 1.57 1.05 2.42
C GLU A 45 0.04 1.02 2.33
N ALA A 46 -0.62 1.92 3.05
CA ALA A 46 -2.06 2.04 3.03
C ALA A 46 -2.59 2.36 1.63
N LEU A 47 -1.95 3.30 0.93
CA LEU A 47 -2.30 3.63 -0.46
C LEU A 47 -2.13 2.41 -1.38
N TYR A 48 -1.01 1.71 -1.27
CA TYR A 48 -0.70 0.51 -2.05
C TYR A 48 -1.76 -0.57 -1.84
N ARG A 49 -2.10 -0.85 -0.58
CA ARG A 49 -3.13 -1.83 -0.22
C ARG A 49 -4.51 -1.41 -0.71
N HIS A 50 -4.89 -0.14 -0.52
CA HIS A 50 -6.18 0.38 -0.97
C HIS A 50 -6.37 0.20 -2.47
N VAL A 51 -5.35 0.52 -3.27
CA VAL A 51 -5.40 0.30 -4.73
C VAL A 51 -5.53 -1.18 -5.08
N ALA A 52 -4.90 -2.09 -4.34
CA ALA A 52 -5.04 -3.53 -4.56
C ALA A 52 -6.47 -4.02 -4.31
N ILE A 53 -7.09 -3.53 -3.24
CA ILE A 53 -8.48 -3.82 -2.87
C ILE A 53 -9.43 -3.26 -3.93
N CYS A 54 -9.32 -1.98 -4.25
CA CYS A 54 -10.25 -1.31 -5.17
C CYS A 54 -10.06 -1.72 -6.64
N SER A 55 -8.89 -2.26 -7.03
CA SER A 55 -8.67 -2.79 -8.38
C SER A 55 -9.25 -4.19 -8.59
N GLY A 56 -9.79 -4.82 -7.54
CA GLY A 56 -10.35 -6.17 -7.62
C GLY A 56 -9.32 -7.29 -7.74
N LYS A 57 -8.02 -6.99 -7.78
CA LYS A 57 -6.93 -7.97 -7.91
C LYS A 57 -6.91 -9.03 -6.81
N LEU A 58 -7.41 -8.67 -5.63
CA LEU A 58 -7.54 -9.61 -4.51
C LEU A 58 -8.62 -10.68 -4.75
N ASN A 59 -9.57 -10.45 -5.66
CA ASN A 59 -10.59 -11.44 -6.02
C ASN A 59 -10.03 -12.57 -6.89
N ASP A 60 -8.95 -12.28 -7.65
CA ASP A 60 -8.27 -13.25 -8.50
C ASP A 60 -7.17 -14.02 -7.75
N ALA A 61 -6.92 -13.69 -6.48
CA ALA A 61 -5.92 -14.33 -5.66
C ALA A 61 -6.54 -15.38 -4.73
N GLU A 62 -5.76 -16.41 -4.40
CA GLU A 62 -6.15 -17.39 -3.39
C GLU A 62 -6.46 -16.69 -2.04
N PRO A 63 -7.49 -17.11 -1.30
CA PRO A 63 -7.92 -16.44 -0.07
C PRO A 63 -6.82 -16.28 0.97
N GLU A 64 -5.92 -17.25 1.08
CA GLU A 64 -4.75 -17.21 1.96
C GLU A 64 -3.75 -16.11 1.57
N VAL A 65 -3.47 -15.98 0.27
CA VAL A 65 -2.58 -14.97 -0.30
C VAL A 65 -3.18 -13.58 -0.11
N ALA A 66 -4.49 -13.43 -0.33
CA ALA A 66 -5.21 -12.19 -0.11
C ALA A 66 -5.18 -11.76 1.37
N ARG A 67 -5.38 -12.71 2.30
CA ARG A 67 -5.31 -12.46 3.74
C ARG A 67 -3.91 -12.05 4.18
N GLU A 68 -2.88 -12.74 3.70
CA GLU A 68 -1.49 -12.40 4.03
C GLU A 68 -1.14 -11.00 3.52
N PHE A 69 -1.56 -10.66 2.30
CA PHE A 69 -1.35 -9.33 1.74
C PHE A 69 -2.01 -8.21 2.54
N VAL A 70 -3.26 -8.41 2.96
CA VAL A 70 -3.99 -7.42 3.78
C VAL A 70 -3.41 -7.32 5.19
N GLY A 71 -2.89 -8.42 5.73
CA GLY A 71 -2.29 -8.49 7.07
C GLY A 71 -0.82 -8.04 7.13
N HIS A 72 -0.11 -7.99 6.00
CA HIS A 72 1.29 -7.59 5.95
C HIS A 72 1.50 -6.16 6.46
N SER A 73 2.59 -5.90 7.16
CA SER A 73 2.98 -4.55 7.57
C SER A 73 4.46 -4.32 7.29
N VAL A 74 4.78 -3.32 6.46
CA VAL A 74 6.16 -2.96 6.09
C VAL A 74 7.01 -2.57 7.29
N THR A 75 6.41 -2.03 8.35
CA THR A 75 7.13 -1.66 9.58
C THR A 75 7.35 -2.84 10.54
N GLN A 76 6.63 -3.94 10.35
CA GLN A 76 6.76 -5.16 11.16
C GLN A 76 7.42 -6.31 10.38
N CYS A 77 7.57 -6.16 9.07
CA CYS A 77 8.23 -7.12 8.21
C CYS A 77 9.73 -7.14 8.51
N THR A 78 10.25 -8.28 8.95
CA THR A 78 11.68 -8.48 9.25
C THR A 78 12.41 -9.22 8.12
N SER A 79 11.71 -9.63 7.06
CA SER A 79 12.28 -10.36 5.94
C SER A 79 13.00 -9.41 4.98
N SER A 80 14.31 -9.62 4.82
CA SER A 80 15.17 -8.84 3.92
C SER A 80 14.76 -8.92 2.45
N ASP A 81 14.20 -10.05 2.02
CA ASP A 81 13.78 -10.34 0.64
C ASP A 81 12.25 -10.42 0.51
N CYS A 82 11.51 -9.62 1.30
CA CYS A 82 10.05 -9.59 1.21
C CYS A 82 9.60 -9.01 -0.14
N GLY A 83 8.99 -9.86 -0.97
CA GLY A 83 8.44 -9.45 -2.27
C GLY A 83 7.37 -8.35 -2.16
N MET A 84 6.55 -8.35 -1.10
CA MET A 84 5.55 -7.28 -0.88
C MET A 84 6.20 -5.94 -0.57
N CYS A 85 7.22 -5.93 0.30
CA CYS A 85 8.01 -4.73 0.59
C CYS A 85 8.72 -4.22 -0.65
N ALA A 86 9.37 -5.11 -1.41
CA ALA A 86 10.07 -4.75 -2.64
C ALA A 86 9.13 -4.17 -3.70
N ASP A 87 7.97 -4.80 -3.93
CA ASP A 87 6.97 -4.31 -4.87
C ASP A 87 6.41 -2.95 -4.42
N MET A 88 6.09 -2.77 -3.13
CA MET A 88 5.66 -1.49 -2.59
C MET A 88 6.73 -0.40 -2.76
N LEU A 89 8.00 -0.70 -2.43
CA LEU A 89 9.09 0.27 -2.54
C LEU A 89 9.38 0.62 -4.00
N SER A 90 9.20 -0.32 -4.93
CA SER A 90 9.38 -0.07 -6.37
C SER A 90 8.41 0.97 -6.94
N VAL A 91 7.26 1.17 -6.29
CA VAL A 91 6.24 2.14 -6.72
C VAL A 91 6.30 3.46 -5.94
N VAL A 92 7.22 3.58 -4.97
CA VAL A 92 7.50 4.85 -4.29
C VAL A 92 8.40 5.69 -5.18
N PRO A 93 7.97 6.89 -5.61
CA PRO A 93 8.86 7.78 -6.33
C PRO A 93 9.98 8.25 -5.39
N GLN A 94 11.23 8.13 -5.88
CA GLN A 94 12.42 8.69 -5.21
C GLN A 94 12.27 10.21 -4.97
#